data_AF-Q0CXM3-F1
#
_entry.id   AF-Q0CXM3-F1
#
_cell.length_a   1.000
_cell.length_b   1.000
_cell.length_c   1.000
_cell.angle_alpha   90.00
_cell.angle_beta   90.00
_cell.angle_gamma   90.00
#
_symmetry.space_group_name_H-M   'P 1'
#
loop_
_entity.id
_entity.type
_entity.pdbx_description
1 polymer ?
#
loop_
_entity_poly.entity_id
_entity_poly.type
_entity_poly.pdbx_seq_one_letter_code
_entity_poly.pdbx_strand_id
1 'polypeptide(L)'
;MDSATDRMRQAIIRQIRHQMAQQPQHNNSRRMPSIWDEVPLTEADAPLLFHPQPSHVTEFEHACRGNSLAAVQSIVTAHSRTPAFLHRGLPLAIRAGRVDIASYLLAAGAPMTRGTPSDVLLAPTAQQIPLFEVLSQHGWTPNTPGYYGHVLLPEVVTNLPLLRWFLSHGADPNRGPQRPYDSPYERFGESVKNSGCALELAAARGSPEAVRLLLDAGAVMDNGYPLHAAARAVLRGSASQPMSRESDIGRIPVMEFLVERGADVNQRMETRYVEPRYALLLAAMAGAVERARWLIEHGADPGVEKGWHVDDDMRLRRTAMDSVKNKVYTVTGLAGIGLAVAQHLHRQGAKLSLADINADVLQAAFVTLNSDADNILTTVVDISSAASVNAWIDATVQKFGHLDGAANMAGTIGRHHGIGRLADIDDDEWDMLLRVNLTGTMYCLRAQVRAIEKTARVGSIVNASSIQGLRGFALHAAYSATKHGVVGLTKSLAKEVGPEIRVNAVAPGSIQTPLLDKAKGIQGELGANPIVFSRHGTADEVAHSVVFLLSDAASYTTGTVLNVDGGWDP
;
A
#
# COMPACT_ATOMS: atom_id res chain seq x y z
N MET A 1 1.25 -59.69 -16.83
CA MET A 1 1.50 -58.39 -16.16
C MET A 1 0.68 -57.26 -16.80
N ASP A 2 -0.49 -57.54 -17.39
CA ASP A 2 -1.10 -56.66 -18.40
C ASP A 2 -2.50 -56.12 -18.05
N SER A 3 -3.07 -56.45 -16.90
CA SER A 3 -4.48 -56.04 -16.60
C SER A 3 -4.61 -54.82 -15.70
N ALA A 4 -3.57 -54.44 -14.96
CA ALA A 4 -3.60 -53.28 -14.07
C ALA A 4 -3.21 -51.99 -14.82
N THR A 5 -2.17 -52.06 -15.64
CA THR A 5 -1.72 -50.98 -16.52
C THR A 5 -2.81 -50.61 -17.52
N ASP A 6 -3.49 -51.60 -18.10
CA ASP A 6 -4.55 -51.39 -19.09
C ASP A 6 -5.84 -50.81 -18.46
N ARG A 7 -6.16 -51.20 -17.21
CA ARG A 7 -7.23 -50.58 -16.41
C ARG A 7 -6.91 -49.14 -16.03
N MET A 8 -5.67 -48.84 -15.69
CA MET A 8 -5.22 -47.47 -15.39
C MET A 8 -5.22 -46.59 -16.65
N ARG A 9 -4.85 -47.16 -17.80
CA ARG A 9 -4.93 -46.51 -19.12
C ARG A 9 -6.39 -46.17 -19.48
N GLN A 10 -7.29 -47.13 -19.32
CA GLN A 10 -8.73 -46.95 -19.54
C GLN A 10 -9.34 -45.91 -18.56
N ALA A 11 -8.89 -45.88 -17.30
CA ALA A 11 -9.35 -44.90 -16.32
C ALA A 11 -8.90 -43.47 -16.66
N ILE A 12 -7.66 -43.29 -17.12
CA ILE A 12 -7.15 -41.98 -17.52
C ILE A 12 -7.76 -41.53 -18.85
N ILE A 13 -8.00 -42.43 -19.81
CA ILE A 13 -8.77 -42.12 -21.03
C ILE A 13 -10.19 -41.66 -20.68
N ARG A 14 -10.85 -42.30 -19.70
CA ARG A 14 -12.13 -41.81 -19.17
C ARG A 14 -12.00 -40.45 -18.50
N GLN A 15 -10.91 -40.18 -17.80
CA GLN A 15 -10.67 -38.91 -17.12
C GLN A 15 -10.36 -37.76 -18.10
N ILE A 16 -9.64 -38.04 -19.20
CA ILE A 16 -9.46 -37.10 -20.31
C ILE A 16 -10.80 -36.84 -20.99
N ARG A 17 -11.60 -37.88 -21.29
CA ARG A 17 -12.97 -37.71 -21.82
C ARG A 17 -13.86 -36.90 -20.87
N HIS A 18 -13.71 -37.09 -19.57
CA HIS A 18 -14.46 -36.35 -18.56
C HIS A 18 -14.01 -34.89 -18.45
N GLN A 19 -12.71 -34.60 -18.50
CA GLN A 19 -12.18 -33.23 -18.54
C GLN A 19 -12.55 -32.49 -19.82
N MET A 20 -12.59 -33.17 -20.98
CA MET A 20 -13.08 -32.60 -22.23
C MET A 20 -14.60 -32.35 -22.21
N ALA A 21 -15.37 -33.19 -21.49
CA ALA A 21 -16.81 -33.04 -21.34
C ALA A 21 -17.24 -32.04 -20.24
N GLN A 22 -16.37 -31.76 -19.25
CA GLN A 22 -16.68 -30.91 -18.09
C GLN A 22 -16.12 -29.49 -18.16
N GLN A 23 -15.68 -28.97 -19.32
CA GLN A 23 -15.47 -27.52 -19.41
C GLN A 23 -16.79 -26.79 -19.11
N PRO A 24 -16.92 -26.09 -17.97
CA PRO A 24 -18.18 -25.44 -17.60
C PRO A 24 -18.51 -24.41 -18.68
N GLN A 25 -19.79 -24.33 -19.05
CA GLN A 25 -20.34 -23.13 -19.66
C GLN A 25 -20.33 -22.00 -18.62
N HIS A 26 -19.15 -21.47 -18.32
CA HIS A 26 -19.05 -20.11 -17.81
C HIS A 26 -19.21 -19.18 -19.00
N ASN A 27 -20.22 -18.33 -18.90
CA ASN A 27 -20.70 -17.42 -19.91
C ASN A 27 -19.74 -16.23 -20.10
N ASN A 28 -18.51 -16.51 -20.53
CA ASN A 28 -17.63 -15.54 -21.19
C ASN A 28 -17.37 -16.10 -22.58
N SER A 29 -17.68 -15.30 -23.61
CA SER A 29 -17.46 -15.56 -25.03
C SER A 29 -16.24 -16.44 -25.32
N ARG A 30 -16.45 -17.75 -25.56
CA ARG A 30 -15.36 -18.68 -25.91
C ARG A 30 -14.79 -18.28 -27.28
N ARG A 31 -13.64 -17.59 -27.28
CA ARG A 31 -12.72 -17.55 -28.40
C ARG A 31 -12.32 -19.00 -28.75
N MET A 32 -12.29 -19.34 -30.04
CA MET A 32 -11.66 -20.58 -30.50
C MET A 32 -10.19 -20.60 -30.02
N PRO A 33 -9.68 -21.72 -29.50
CA PRO A 33 -8.26 -21.83 -29.13
C PRO A 33 -7.39 -21.48 -30.33
N SER A 34 -6.42 -20.59 -30.11
CA SER A 34 -5.43 -20.26 -31.11
C SER A 34 -4.51 -21.46 -31.36
N ILE A 35 -3.92 -21.55 -32.55
CA ILE A 35 -2.96 -22.61 -32.91
C ILE A 35 -1.73 -22.66 -31.98
N TRP A 36 -1.51 -21.60 -31.19
CA TRP A 36 -0.40 -21.47 -30.24
C TRP A 36 -0.76 -21.88 -28.80
N ASP A 37 -2.04 -22.10 -28.49
CA ASP A 37 -2.54 -22.22 -27.10
C ASP A 37 -2.27 -23.60 -26.48
N GLU A 38 -2.39 -24.67 -27.28
CA GLU A 38 -2.24 -26.05 -26.82
C GLU A 38 -1.50 -26.93 -27.83
N VAL A 39 -0.73 -27.89 -27.32
CA VAL A 39 -0.17 -28.98 -28.14
C VAL A 39 -1.27 -30.01 -28.35
N PRO A 40 -1.68 -30.31 -29.60
CA PRO A 40 -2.73 -31.28 -29.84
C PRO A 40 -2.26 -32.68 -29.42
N LEU A 41 -3.00 -33.29 -28.50
CA LEU A 41 -2.76 -34.65 -28.02
C LEU A 41 -3.74 -35.63 -28.67
N THR A 42 -3.24 -36.78 -29.08
CA THR A 42 -3.99 -37.89 -29.67
C THR A 42 -3.81 -39.16 -28.84
N GLU A 43 -4.61 -40.19 -29.11
CA GLU A 43 -4.44 -41.49 -28.42
C GLU A 43 -3.04 -42.10 -28.65
N ALA A 44 -2.39 -41.78 -29.79
CA ALA A 44 -1.03 -42.19 -30.10
C ALA A 44 0.03 -41.54 -29.19
N ASP A 45 -0.32 -40.47 -28.46
CA ASP A 45 0.55 -39.77 -27.52
C ASP A 45 0.57 -40.38 -26.12
N ALA A 46 -0.27 -41.37 -25.84
CA ALA A 46 -0.32 -42.00 -24.53
C ALA A 46 1.06 -42.44 -24.00
N PRO A 47 1.97 -43.04 -24.80
CA PRO A 47 3.31 -43.39 -24.34
C PRO A 47 4.16 -42.19 -23.88
N LEU A 48 3.88 -40.97 -24.37
CA LEU A 48 4.59 -39.74 -24.00
C LEU A 48 4.22 -39.20 -22.62
N LEU A 49 3.13 -39.68 -22.03
CA LEU A 49 2.58 -39.19 -20.76
C LEU A 49 2.92 -40.06 -19.55
N PHE A 50 3.50 -41.25 -19.76
CA PHE A 50 3.76 -42.24 -18.70
C PHE A 50 5.25 -42.60 -18.58
N HIS A 51 5.69 -42.90 -17.36
CA HIS A 51 7.04 -43.39 -17.10
C HIS A 51 7.05 -44.91 -16.82
N PRO A 52 8.08 -45.66 -17.26
CA PRO A 52 9.22 -45.20 -18.05
C PRO A 52 8.84 -44.93 -19.52
N GLN A 53 9.46 -43.90 -20.09
CA GLN A 53 9.27 -43.52 -21.49
C GLN A 53 9.99 -44.52 -22.40
N PRO A 54 9.51 -44.78 -23.63
CA PRO A 54 10.24 -45.57 -24.61
C PRO A 54 11.64 -45.00 -24.90
N SER A 55 12.64 -45.87 -25.12
CA SER A 55 14.04 -45.46 -25.34
C SER A 55 14.20 -44.47 -26.50
N HIS A 56 13.45 -44.66 -27.59
CA HIS A 56 13.47 -43.77 -28.75
C HIS A 56 13.05 -42.33 -28.44
N VAL A 57 12.24 -42.09 -27.41
CA VAL A 57 11.86 -40.73 -26.97
C VAL A 57 13.06 -40.03 -26.35
N THR A 58 13.79 -40.73 -25.47
CA THR A 58 15.00 -40.20 -24.83
C THR A 58 16.12 -40.00 -25.84
N GLU A 59 16.30 -40.95 -26.77
CA GLU A 59 17.25 -40.84 -27.88
C GLU A 59 16.92 -39.65 -28.79
N PHE A 60 15.64 -39.44 -29.10
CA PHE A 60 15.17 -38.30 -29.87
C PHE A 60 15.47 -36.97 -29.18
N GLU A 61 15.14 -36.83 -27.90
CA GLU A 61 15.43 -35.61 -27.14
C GLU A 61 16.93 -35.34 -27.02
N HIS A 62 17.75 -36.40 -26.90
CA HIS A 62 19.20 -36.26 -26.90
C HIS A 62 19.72 -35.79 -28.27
N ALA A 63 19.23 -36.40 -29.36
CA ALA A 63 19.57 -36.02 -30.72
C ALA A 63 19.19 -34.56 -31.03
N CYS A 64 18.04 -34.08 -30.52
CA CYS A 64 17.61 -32.69 -30.69
C CYS A 64 18.50 -31.67 -29.98
N ARG A 65 19.14 -32.03 -28.85
CA ARG A 65 20.16 -31.18 -28.18
C ARG A 65 21.53 -31.28 -28.87
N GLY A 66 21.80 -32.44 -29.47
CA GLY A 66 23.01 -32.73 -30.22
C GLY A 66 23.11 -31.96 -31.53
N ASN A 67 24.13 -32.27 -32.34
CA ASN A 67 24.42 -31.56 -33.60
C ASN A 67 24.21 -32.46 -34.84
N SER A 68 23.32 -33.46 -34.75
CA SER A 68 23.13 -34.45 -35.82
C SER A 68 21.69 -34.42 -36.34
N LEU A 69 21.47 -33.60 -37.37
CA LEU A 69 20.20 -33.58 -38.10
C LEU A 69 19.86 -34.95 -38.67
N ALA A 70 20.85 -35.71 -39.16
CA ALA A 70 20.65 -37.05 -39.70
C ALA A 70 20.10 -38.03 -38.66
N ALA A 71 20.56 -37.95 -37.40
CA ALA A 71 20.02 -38.78 -36.32
C ALA A 71 18.58 -38.41 -36.00
N VAL A 72 18.26 -37.10 -35.95
CA VAL A 72 16.89 -36.62 -35.78
C VAL A 72 16.01 -37.12 -36.92
N GLN A 73 16.40 -36.92 -38.17
CA GLN A 73 15.65 -37.38 -39.36
C GLN A 73 15.38 -38.88 -39.33
N SER A 74 16.38 -39.69 -39.00
CA SER A 74 16.28 -41.16 -38.90
C SER A 74 15.28 -41.61 -37.81
N ILE A 75 15.39 -41.06 -36.60
CA ILE A 75 14.47 -41.41 -35.49
C ILE A 75 13.05 -41.03 -35.84
N VAL A 76 12.91 -39.83 -36.41
CA VAL A 76 11.65 -39.26 -36.77
C VAL A 76 11.10 -40.20 -37.87
N THR A 77 11.82 -40.62 -38.93
CA THR A 77 11.25 -41.43 -40.05
C THR A 77 10.87 -42.84 -39.67
N ALA A 78 11.51 -43.40 -38.65
CA ALA A 78 11.26 -44.75 -38.16
C ALA A 78 9.96 -44.91 -37.34
N HIS A 79 9.33 -43.82 -36.88
CA HIS A 79 8.19 -43.88 -35.95
C HIS A 79 6.98 -43.06 -36.45
N SER A 80 5.77 -43.43 -36.03
CA SER A 80 4.55 -42.63 -36.26
C SER A 80 4.60 -41.38 -35.38
N ARG A 81 4.81 -40.21 -35.98
CA ARG A 81 5.03 -38.96 -35.22
C ARG A 81 3.73 -38.22 -35.06
N THR A 82 3.33 -38.03 -33.83
CA THR A 82 2.30 -37.06 -33.47
C THR A 82 2.91 -35.65 -33.43
N PRO A 83 2.11 -34.59 -33.60
CA PRO A 83 2.56 -33.23 -33.37
C PRO A 83 3.18 -33.05 -31.98
N ALA A 84 2.64 -33.72 -30.95
CA ALA A 84 3.18 -33.64 -29.59
C ALA A 84 4.55 -34.30 -29.44
N PHE A 85 4.83 -35.41 -30.13
CA PHE A 85 6.16 -36.01 -30.17
C PHE A 85 7.20 -35.02 -30.73
N LEU A 86 6.90 -34.41 -31.87
CA LEU A 86 7.79 -33.43 -32.51
C LEU A 86 7.98 -32.18 -31.65
N HIS A 87 6.92 -31.72 -30.97
CA HIS A 87 7.00 -30.59 -30.04
C HIS A 87 7.99 -30.83 -28.90
N ARG A 88 8.17 -32.06 -28.40
CA ARG A 88 9.15 -32.33 -27.32
C ARG A 88 10.59 -31.99 -27.72
N GLY A 89 10.94 -32.23 -28.99
CA GLY A 89 12.27 -31.94 -29.53
C GLY A 89 12.50 -30.47 -29.82
N LEU A 90 11.44 -29.73 -30.18
CA LEU A 90 11.54 -28.37 -30.70
C LEU A 90 12.14 -27.35 -29.69
N PRO A 91 11.63 -27.20 -28.45
CA PRO A 91 12.26 -26.35 -27.43
C PRO A 91 13.71 -26.75 -27.11
N LEU A 92 14.02 -28.05 -27.16
CA LEU A 92 15.36 -28.55 -26.87
C LEU A 92 16.36 -28.14 -27.96
N ALA A 93 15.97 -28.28 -29.23
CA ALA A 93 16.76 -27.84 -30.37
C ALA A 93 16.97 -26.32 -30.37
N ILE A 94 15.90 -25.57 -30.08
CA ILE A 94 15.94 -24.10 -29.98
C ILE A 94 16.92 -23.66 -28.88
N ARG A 95 16.75 -24.14 -27.64
CA ARG A 95 17.63 -23.77 -26.52
C ARG A 95 19.09 -24.17 -26.75
N ALA A 96 19.32 -25.26 -27.48
CA ALA A 96 20.66 -25.72 -27.84
C ALA A 96 21.28 -24.95 -29.04
N GLY A 97 20.54 -24.05 -29.70
CA GLY A 97 21.02 -23.29 -30.85
C GLY A 97 21.08 -24.09 -32.17
N ARG A 98 20.26 -25.13 -32.32
CA ARG A 98 20.23 -26.01 -33.51
C ARG A 98 19.21 -25.55 -34.53
N VAL A 99 19.60 -24.60 -35.37
CA VAL A 99 18.74 -23.94 -36.37
C VAL A 99 18.19 -24.95 -37.40
N ASP A 100 19.04 -25.84 -37.89
CA ASP A 100 18.72 -26.88 -38.88
C ASP A 100 17.71 -27.91 -38.34
N ILE A 101 17.91 -28.35 -37.10
CA ILE A 101 16.98 -29.27 -36.41
C ILE A 101 15.65 -28.58 -36.12
N ALA A 102 15.67 -27.33 -35.62
CA ALA A 102 14.43 -26.58 -35.36
C ALA A 102 13.62 -26.36 -36.65
N SER A 103 14.29 -25.98 -37.75
CA SER A 103 13.68 -25.83 -39.07
C SER A 103 13.07 -27.15 -39.57
N TYR A 104 13.80 -28.27 -39.45
CA TYR A 104 13.28 -29.58 -39.80
C TYR A 104 12.03 -29.97 -39.00
N LEU A 105 12.06 -29.78 -37.68
CA LEU A 105 10.95 -30.15 -36.80
C LEU A 105 9.69 -29.34 -37.12
N LEU A 106 9.82 -28.04 -37.36
CA LEU A 106 8.69 -27.19 -37.75
C LEU A 106 8.15 -27.56 -39.15
N ALA A 107 9.03 -27.82 -40.11
CA ALA A 107 8.64 -28.32 -41.44
C ALA A 107 7.96 -29.70 -41.37
N ALA A 108 8.33 -30.53 -40.39
CA ALA A 108 7.70 -31.81 -40.12
C ALA A 108 6.36 -31.70 -39.37
N GLY A 109 5.90 -30.49 -39.02
CA GLY A 109 4.63 -30.25 -38.34
C GLY A 109 4.70 -30.18 -36.82
N ALA A 110 5.88 -29.89 -36.23
CA ALA A 110 5.97 -29.58 -34.81
C ALA A 110 5.12 -28.32 -34.51
N PRO A 111 4.15 -28.39 -33.59
CA PRO A 111 3.39 -27.23 -33.18
C PRO A 111 4.31 -26.32 -32.36
N MET A 112 4.17 -25.02 -32.57
CA MET A 112 4.85 -24.00 -31.79
C MET A 112 3.83 -23.45 -30.78
N THR A 113 4.23 -23.38 -29.51
CA THR A 113 3.34 -22.89 -28.44
C THR A 113 3.69 -21.46 -28.07
N ARG A 114 2.84 -20.80 -27.30
CA ARG A 114 3.10 -19.45 -26.77
C ARG A 114 4.42 -19.27 -26.03
N GLY A 115 5.01 -20.34 -25.50
CA GLY A 115 6.30 -20.31 -24.82
C GLY A 115 7.51 -20.53 -25.74
N THR A 116 7.31 -21.13 -26.91
CA THR A 116 8.40 -21.52 -27.81
C THR A 116 9.28 -20.34 -28.25
N PRO A 117 8.76 -19.15 -28.59
CA PRO A 117 9.60 -18.01 -28.94
C PRO A 117 10.53 -17.56 -27.81
N SER A 118 10.10 -17.65 -26.54
CA SER A 118 10.93 -17.27 -25.38
C SER A 118 12.14 -18.19 -25.21
N ASP A 119 12.06 -19.44 -25.66
CA ASP A 119 13.17 -20.39 -25.59
C ASP A 119 14.36 -19.96 -26.45
N VAL A 120 14.13 -19.17 -27.51
CA VAL A 120 15.19 -18.63 -28.37
C VAL A 120 16.13 -17.73 -27.57
N LEU A 121 15.62 -17.00 -26.56
CA LEU A 121 16.44 -16.12 -25.72
C LEU A 121 17.42 -16.89 -24.82
N LEU A 122 17.19 -18.19 -24.62
CA LEU A 122 18.09 -19.09 -23.89
C LEU A 122 19.16 -19.72 -24.79
N ALA A 123 19.04 -19.57 -26.11
CA ALA A 123 20.00 -20.09 -27.08
C ALA A 123 21.29 -19.23 -27.12
N PRO A 124 22.41 -19.79 -27.63
CA PRO A 124 23.63 -19.01 -27.87
C PRO A 124 23.34 -17.78 -28.74
N THR A 125 23.89 -16.62 -28.37
CA THR A 125 23.57 -15.31 -28.99
C THR A 125 23.67 -15.32 -30.53
N ALA A 126 24.69 -15.99 -31.08
CA ALA A 126 24.91 -16.09 -32.52
C ALA A 126 23.79 -16.84 -33.27
N GLN A 127 22.99 -17.66 -32.58
CA GLN A 127 21.93 -18.48 -33.16
C GLN A 127 20.53 -17.88 -32.94
N GLN A 128 20.39 -16.82 -32.14
CA GLN A 128 19.08 -16.26 -31.79
C GLN A 128 18.34 -15.70 -33.00
N ILE A 129 19.00 -14.87 -33.82
CA ILE A 129 18.41 -14.30 -35.04
C ILE A 129 18.01 -15.41 -36.05
N PRO A 130 18.90 -16.34 -36.43
CA PRO A 130 18.53 -17.46 -37.31
C PRO A 130 17.34 -18.28 -36.79
N LEU A 131 17.26 -18.51 -35.48
CA LEU A 131 16.12 -19.20 -34.88
C LEU A 131 14.82 -18.40 -35.00
N PHE A 132 14.84 -17.08 -34.78
CA PHE A 132 13.65 -16.24 -34.98
C PHE A 132 13.22 -16.17 -36.45
N GLU A 133 14.16 -16.18 -37.40
CA GLU A 133 13.86 -16.28 -38.84
C GLU A 133 13.14 -17.58 -39.15
N VAL A 134 13.62 -18.70 -38.61
CA VAL A 134 12.95 -20.01 -38.71
C VAL A 134 11.54 -19.95 -38.11
N LEU A 135 11.36 -19.40 -36.91
CA LEU A 135 10.00 -19.27 -36.33
C LEU A 135 9.08 -18.41 -37.22
N SER A 136 9.63 -17.34 -37.82
CA SER A 136 8.87 -16.41 -38.67
C SER A 136 8.38 -17.07 -39.96
N GLN A 137 9.19 -17.95 -40.57
CA GLN A 137 8.78 -18.77 -41.72
C GLN A 137 7.59 -19.68 -41.40
N HIS A 138 7.40 -20.01 -40.12
CA HIS A 138 6.32 -20.85 -39.62
C HIS A 138 5.20 -20.05 -38.92
N GLY A 139 5.04 -18.76 -39.28
CA GLY A 139 3.88 -17.95 -38.91
C GLY A 139 3.99 -17.23 -37.57
N TRP A 140 5.13 -17.30 -36.88
CA TRP A 140 5.40 -16.42 -35.75
C TRP A 140 5.74 -15.01 -36.24
N THR A 141 5.39 -14.01 -35.44
CA THR A 141 5.80 -12.62 -35.63
C THR A 141 6.26 -12.03 -34.31
N PRO A 142 7.11 -10.98 -34.31
CA PRO A 142 7.50 -10.28 -33.08
C PRO A 142 6.33 -9.79 -32.20
N ASN A 143 5.14 -9.61 -32.79
CA ASN A 143 3.93 -9.17 -32.10
C ASN A 143 3.01 -10.32 -31.63
N THR A 144 3.39 -11.57 -31.89
CA THR A 144 2.64 -12.76 -31.49
C THR A 144 2.60 -12.84 -29.96
N PRO A 145 1.43 -12.80 -29.32
CA PRO A 145 1.34 -12.82 -27.86
C PRO A 145 1.72 -14.19 -27.31
N GLY A 146 2.70 -14.20 -26.41
CA GLY A 146 3.00 -15.29 -25.51
C GLY A 146 1.94 -15.41 -24.40
N TYR A 147 2.30 -16.08 -23.31
CA TYR A 147 1.41 -16.18 -22.14
C TYR A 147 1.13 -14.81 -21.53
N TYR A 148 -0.11 -14.59 -21.09
CA TYR A 148 -0.57 -13.32 -20.48
C TYR A 148 -0.34 -12.09 -21.38
N GLY A 149 -0.40 -12.27 -22.70
CA GLY A 149 -0.19 -11.18 -23.65
C GLY A 149 1.26 -10.71 -23.79
N HIS A 150 2.25 -11.42 -23.24
CA HIS A 150 3.66 -11.02 -23.36
C HIS A 150 4.14 -11.05 -24.80
N VAL A 151 4.67 -9.93 -25.31
CA VAL A 151 5.52 -9.92 -26.51
C VAL A 151 6.99 -9.92 -26.11
N LEU A 152 7.90 -10.34 -27.00
CA LEU A 152 9.32 -10.48 -26.66
C LEU A 152 10.13 -9.19 -26.79
N LEU A 153 9.61 -8.17 -27.47
CA LEU A 153 10.35 -6.91 -27.67
C LEU A 153 10.88 -6.28 -26.36
N PRO A 154 10.13 -6.25 -25.24
CA PRO A 154 10.65 -5.75 -23.95
C PRO A 154 11.82 -6.56 -23.36
N GLU A 155 11.93 -7.85 -23.67
CA GLU A 155 13.01 -8.73 -23.18
C GLU A 155 14.34 -8.49 -23.92
N VAL A 156 14.28 -8.02 -25.17
CA VAL A 156 15.46 -7.89 -26.04
C VAL A 156 16.05 -6.48 -26.08
N VAL A 157 15.49 -5.52 -25.33
CA VAL A 157 15.91 -4.11 -25.35
C VAL A 157 17.38 -3.88 -24.93
N THR A 158 17.99 -4.83 -24.22
CA THR A 158 19.41 -4.78 -23.84
C THR A 158 20.35 -5.44 -24.85
N ASN A 159 19.81 -6.10 -25.88
CA ASN A 159 20.58 -6.73 -26.96
C ASN A 159 20.34 -5.96 -28.25
N LEU A 160 21.19 -4.97 -28.54
CA LEU A 160 20.98 -4.02 -29.65
C LEU A 160 20.86 -4.69 -31.03
N PRO A 161 21.70 -5.68 -31.41
CA PRO A 161 21.50 -6.42 -32.66
C PRO A 161 20.11 -7.06 -32.75
N LEU A 162 19.65 -7.68 -31.67
CA LEU A 162 18.36 -8.36 -31.64
C LEU A 162 17.20 -7.35 -31.65
N LEU A 163 17.32 -6.26 -30.90
CA LEU A 163 16.35 -5.15 -30.92
C LEU A 163 16.19 -4.59 -32.34
N ARG A 164 17.29 -4.30 -33.04
CA ARG A 164 17.26 -3.82 -34.43
C ARG A 164 16.54 -4.80 -35.35
N TRP A 165 16.85 -6.09 -35.22
CA TRP A 165 16.19 -7.13 -35.99
C TRP A 165 14.69 -7.17 -35.69
N PHE A 166 14.28 -7.15 -34.42
CA PHE A 166 12.86 -7.16 -34.04
C PHE A 166 12.10 -5.98 -34.66
N LEU A 167 12.65 -4.77 -34.55
CA LEU A 167 12.03 -3.56 -35.10
C LEU A 167 11.98 -3.58 -36.64
N SER A 168 13.02 -4.07 -37.31
CA SER A 168 13.01 -4.21 -38.78
C SER A 168 12.01 -5.26 -39.27
N HIS A 169 11.58 -6.18 -38.40
CA HIS A 169 10.58 -7.22 -38.68
C HIS A 169 9.20 -6.86 -38.10
N GLY A 170 8.94 -5.58 -37.89
CA GLY A 170 7.61 -5.05 -37.59
C GLY A 170 7.17 -5.21 -36.13
N ALA A 171 8.11 -5.41 -35.19
CA ALA A 171 7.77 -5.37 -33.78
C ALA A 171 7.18 -4.01 -33.40
N ASP A 172 6.01 -4.02 -32.75
CA ASP A 172 5.33 -2.83 -32.26
C ASP A 172 5.91 -2.46 -30.89
N PRO A 173 6.62 -1.31 -30.75
CA PRO A 173 7.21 -0.88 -29.49
C PRO A 173 6.17 -0.54 -28.41
N ASN A 174 4.90 -0.43 -28.78
CA ASN A 174 3.81 -0.12 -27.89
C ASN A 174 3.06 -1.37 -27.41
N ARG A 175 3.45 -2.57 -27.82
CA ARG A 175 2.88 -3.82 -27.29
C ARG A 175 3.61 -4.27 -26.04
N GLY A 176 2.84 -4.76 -25.06
CA GLY A 176 3.39 -5.31 -23.84
C GLY A 176 2.42 -6.24 -23.11
N PRO A 177 2.83 -6.75 -21.94
CA PRO A 177 2.05 -7.73 -21.20
C PRO A 177 0.71 -7.19 -20.71
N GLN A 178 -0.21 -8.09 -20.39
CA GLN A 178 -1.44 -7.72 -19.69
C GLN A 178 -1.13 -7.08 -18.34
N ARG A 179 -1.81 -5.98 -18.07
CA ARG A 179 -1.76 -5.30 -16.78
C ARG A 179 -2.84 -5.90 -15.87
N PRO A 180 -2.57 -6.09 -14.56
CA PRO A 180 -3.52 -6.69 -13.61
C PRO A 180 -4.89 -6.02 -13.53
N TYR A 181 -4.96 -4.76 -13.98
CA TYR A 181 -6.06 -3.86 -13.71
C TYR A 181 -6.87 -3.50 -14.97
N ASP A 182 -6.33 -3.74 -16.18
CA ASP A 182 -6.98 -3.37 -17.45
C ASP A 182 -7.82 -4.53 -18.04
N SER A 183 -7.58 -5.77 -17.60
CA SER A 183 -8.28 -6.98 -18.02
C SER A 183 -8.09 -8.08 -16.97
N PRO A 184 -9.02 -9.04 -16.81
CA PRO A 184 -8.71 -10.29 -16.12
C PRO A 184 -7.43 -10.90 -16.72
N TYR A 185 -6.54 -11.40 -15.86
CA TYR A 185 -5.29 -12.06 -16.26
C TYR A 185 -5.60 -13.34 -17.02
N GLU A 186 -5.78 -13.21 -18.33
CA GLU A 186 -6.06 -14.30 -19.22
C GLU A 186 -4.75 -14.91 -19.69
N ARG A 187 -4.50 -16.16 -19.29
CA ARG A 187 -3.31 -16.92 -19.69
C ARG A 187 -3.05 -16.88 -21.21
N PHE A 188 -4.10 -16.85 -22.02
CA PHE A 188 -4.06 -16.82 -23.48
C PHE A 188 -4.57 -15.50 -24.09
N GLY A 189 -4.69 -14.43 -23.32
CA GLY A 189 -5.20 -13.16 -23.86
C GLY A 189 -4.19 -12.44 -24.76
N GLU A 190 -4.63 -11.34 -25.36
CA GLU A 190 -3.82 -10.49 -26.24
C GLU A 190 -2.83 -9.63 -25.45
N SER A 191 -1.86 -9.05 -26.17
CA SER A 191 -1.00 -7.99 -25.64
C SER A 191 -1.76 -6.67 -25.52
N VAL A 192 -1.37 -5.86 -24.53
CA VAL A 192 -1.91 -4.52 -24.33
C VAL A 192 -1.27 -3.57 -25.34
N LYS A 193 -2.10 -2.73 -25.97
CA LYS A 193 -1.65 -1.62 -26.83
C LYS A 193 -1.23 -0.44 -25.95
N ASN A 194 -0.26 0.35 -26.40
CA ASN A 194 0.29 1.49 -25.66
C ASN A 194 0.85 1.11 -24.28
N SER A 195 1.44 -0.08 -24.17
CA SER A 195 1.99 -0.58 -22.92
C SER A 195 3.20 0.23 -22.43
N GLY A 196 3.95 0.90 -23.31
CA GLY A 196 5.19 1.63 -22.98
C GLY A 196 6.36 0.76 -22.47
N CYS A 197 6.14 -0.53 -22.23
CA CYS A 197 7.02 -1.40 -21.46
C CYS A 197 8.44 -1.54 -22.05
N ALA A 198 8.58 -1.66 -23.38
CA ALA A 198 9.88 -1.75 -24.01
C ALA A 198 10.70 -0.46 -23.81
N LEU A 199 10.07 0.70 -24.00
CA LEU A 199 10.70 2.00 -23.83
C LEU A 199 11.08 2.27 -22.36
N GLU A 200 10.20 1.93 -21.42
CA GLU A 200 10.45 2.00 -19.98
C GLU A 200 11.65 1.14 -19.55
N LEU A 201 11.71 -0.12 -20.02
CA LEU A 201 12.82 -1.01 -19.70
C LEU A 201 14.12 -0.51 -20.32
N ALA A 202 14.13 -0.07 -21.59
CA ALA A 202 15.31 0.51 -22.21
C ALA A 202 15.84 1.72 -21.43
N ALA A 203 14.92 2.60 -20.99
CA ALA A 203 15.23 3.76 -20.19
C ALA A 203 15.80 3.41 -18.80
N ALA A 204 15.16 2.48 -18.07
CA ALA A 204 15.66 1.98 -16.78
C ALA A 204 17.03 1.30 -16.89
N ARG A 205 17.30 0.65 -18.03
CA ARG A 205 18.58 -0.01 -18.30
C ARG A 205 19.67 0.95 -18.74
N GLY A 206 19.35 2.22 -18.98
CA GLY A 206 20.34 3.25 -19.30
C GLY A 206 21.02 3.03 -20.65
N SER A 207 20.29 2.52 -21.65
CA SER A 207 20.82 2.35 -23.01
C SER A 207 20.25 3.43 -23.94
N PRO A 208 21.00 4.52 -24.23
CA PRO A 208 20.53 5.58 -25.12
C PRO A 208 20.20 5.08 -26.52
N GLU A 209 20.99 4.13 -27.02
CA GLU A 209 20.79 3.56 -28.35
C GLU A 209 19.49 2.74 -28.45
N ALA A 210 19.15 1.96 -27.41
CA ALA A 210 17.90 1.22 -27.39
C ALA A 210 16.68 2.15 -27.32
N VAL A 211 16.76 3.20 -26.48
CA VAL A 211 15.70 4.23 -26.39
C VAL A 211 15.50 4.92 -27.74
N ARG A 212 16.58 5.30 -28.41
CA ARG A 212 16.52 5.89 -29.76
C ARG A 212 15.85 4.97 -30.77
N LEU A 213 16.25 3.71 -30.82
CA LEU A 213 15.66 2.74 -31.74
C LEU A 213 14.15 2.56 -31.52
N LEU A 214 13.72 2.52 -30.26
CA LEU A 214 12.31 2.37 -29.92
C LEU A 214 11.49 3.62 -30.28
N LEU A 215 12.00 4.83 -30.00
CA LEU A 215 11.34 6.08 -30.38
C LEU A 215 11.27 6.25 -31.90
N ASP A 216 12.35 5.94 -32.62
CA ASP A 216 12.37 6.00 -34.09
C ASP A 216 11.41 4.97 -34.71
N ALA A 217 11.13 3.87 -34.01
CA ALA A 217 10.11 2.88 -34.39
C ALA A 217 8.68 3.24 -33.94
N GLY A 218 8.46 4.43 -33.35
CA GLY A 218 7.14 4.92 -32.97
C GLY A 218 6.69 4.57 -31.56
N ALA A 219 7.61 4.30 -30.62
CA ALA A 219 7.26 4.15 -29.21
C ALA A 219 6.62 5.43 -28.66
N VAL A 220 5.47 5.31 -28.01
CA VAL A 220 4.76 6.42 -27.39
C VAL A 220 5.34 6.68 -25.99
N MET A 221 5.65 7.94 -25.71
CA MET A 221 5.95 8.41 -24.36
C MET A 221 4.66 8.81 -23.68
N ASP A 222 4.06 7.87 -22.95
CA ASP A 222 2.83 8.12 -22.19
C ASP A 222 3.12 8.18 -20.68
N ASN A 223 2.36 9.02 -19.98
CA ASN A 223 2.34 9.14 -18.51
C ASN A 223 3.73 9.35 -17.85
N GLY A 224 4.68 9.94 -18.59
CA GLY A 224 6.06 10.19 -18.17
C GLY A 224 6.91 8.95 -17.87
N TYR A 225 6.36 7.72 -17.95
CA TYR A 225 6.99 6.52 -17.39
C TYR A 225 8.45 6.28 -17.84
N PRO A 226 8.85 6.52 -19.11
CA PRO A 226 10.25 6.33 -19.52
C PRO A 226 11.24 7.21 -18.75
N LEU A 227 10.91 8.50 -18.55
CA LEU A 227 11.76 9.43 -17.82
C LEU A 227 11.84 9.07 -16.33
N HIS A 228 10.72 8.67 -15.74
CA HIS A 228 10.65 8.15 -14.36
C HIS A 228 11.50 6.88 -14.18
N ALA A 229 11.45 5.98 -15.15
CA ALA A 229 12.22 4.74 -15.15
C ALA A 229 13.73 5.01 -15.26
N ALA A 230 14.15 5.95 -16.12
CA ALA A 230 15.54 6.41 -16.21
C ALA A 230 16.01 7.06 -14.90
N ALA A 231 15.20 7.94 -14.30
CA ALA A 231 15.54 8.62 -13.05
C ALA A 231 15.70 7.66 -11.86
N ARG A 232 14.83 6.64 -11.76
CA ARG A 232 14.84 5.62 -10.69
C ARG A 232 15.92 4.54 -10.85
N ALA A 233 16.65 4.48 -11.96
CA ALA A 233 17.51 3.35 -12.28
C ALA A 233 18.52 3.03 -11.15
N VAL A 234 18.50 1.79 -10.64
CA VAL A 234 19.43 1.28 -9.62
C VAL A 234 20.28 0.13 -10.19
N LEU A 235 21.47 -0.10 -9.61
CA LEU A 235 22.30 -1.25 -9.97
C LEU A 235 21.58 -2.56 -9.60
N ARG A 236 21.58 -3.56 -10.50
CA ARG A 236 21.03 -4.89 -10.18
C ARG A 236 21.97 -5.62 -9.22
N GLY A 237 21.42 -6.16 -8.13
CA GLY A 237 22.12 -7.12 -7.26
C GLY A 237 22.39 -6.67 -5.82
N SER A 238 22.04 -5.45 -5.45
CA SER A 238 22.17 -4.98 -4.07
C SER A 238 21.12 -3.90 -3.81
N ALA A 239 20.13 -4.19 -2.97
CA ALA A 239 19.22 -3.17 -2.46
C ALA A 239 19.91 -2.23 -1.43
N SER A 240 21.23 -2.38 -1.20
CA SER A 240 21.96 -1.78 -0.10
C SER A 240 23.24 -1.01 -0.48
N GLN A 241 23.59 -0.90 -1.77
CA GLN A 241 24.72 -0.09 -2.21
C GLN A 241 24.30 1.03 -3.17
N PRO A 242 24.56 2.31 -2.81
CA PRO A 242 24.35 3.44 -3.70
C PRO A 242 25.16 3.27 -5.00
N MET A 243 24.59 3.72 -6.11
CA MET A 243 25.30 3.79 -7.39
C MET A 243 26.54 4.69 -7.26
N SER A 244 27.67 4.32 -7.87
CA SER A 244 28.83 5.21 -7.92
C SER A 244 28.49 6.47 -8.70
N ARG A 245 29.15 7.59 -8.37
CA ARG A 245 28.97 8.87 -9.08
C ARG A 245 29.14 8.74 -10.60
N GLU A 246 30.14 7.99 -11.05
CA GLU A 246 30.39 7.74 -12.48
C GLU A 246 29.25 6.96 -13.14
N SER A 247 28.75 5.92 -12.46
CA SER A 247 27.61 5.16 -12.95
C SER A 247 26.31 5.98 -12.93
N ASP A 248 26.16 6.94 -12.02
CA ASP A 248 25.02 7.85 -11.96
C ASP A 248 25.02 8.83 -13.15
N ILE A 249 26.17 9.47 -13.40
CA ILE A 249 26.40 10.34 -14.56
C ILE A 249 26.13 9.60 -15.87
N GLY A 250 26.57 8.34 -15.98
CA GLY A 250 26.36 7.52 -17.18
C GLY A 250 24.88 7.26 -17.54
N ARG A 251 23.93 7.60 -16.67
CA ARG A 251 22.49 7.50 -16.93
C ARG A 251 21.85 8.77 -17.48
N ILE A 252 22.49 9.92 -17.31
CA ILE A 252 21.98 11.23 -17.74
C ILE A 252 21.69 11.29 -19.24
N PRO A 253 22.53 10.75 -20.16
CA PRO A 253 22.27 10.83 -21.60
C PRO A 253 20.93 10.24 -22.04
N VAL A 254 20.40 9.25 -21.29
CA VAL A 254 19.06 8.72 -21.56
C VAL A 254 17.98 9.72 -21.19
N MET A 255 18.11 10.40 -20.05
CA MET A 255 17.15 11.41 -19.59
C MET A 255 17.15 12.63 -20.52
N GLU A 256 18.34 13.10 -20.89
CA GLU A 256 18.54 14.18 -21.85
C GLU A 256 17.82 13.86 -23.17
N PHE A 257 18.08 12.69 -23.74
CA PHE A 257 17.46 12.27 -24.99
C PHE A 257 15.92 12.15 -24.89
N LEU A 258 15.38 11.66 -23.76
CA LEU A 258 13.93 11.60 -23.55
C LEU A 258 13.31 13.01 -23.50
N VAL A 259 13.96 13.95 -22.80
CA VAL A 259 13.50 15.35 -22.70
C VAL A 259 13.57 16.05 -24.05
N GLU A 260 14.65 15.87 -24.83
CA GLU A 260 14.78 16.38 -26.20
C GLU A 260 13.66 15.90 -27.13
N ARG A 261 13.16 14.67 -26.91
CA ARG A 261 12.07 14.08 -27.68
C ARG A 261 10.68 14.47 -27.15
N GLY A 262 10.60 15.30 -26.11
CA GLY A 262 9.34 15.87 -25.59
C GLY A 262 8.87 15.29 -24.26
N ALA A 263 9.69 14.53 -23.53
CA ALA A 263 9.35 14.14 -22.16
C ALA A 263 9.38 15.36 -21.22
N ASP A 264 8.30 15.58 -20.49
CA ASP A 264 8.22 16.66 -19.52
C ASP A 264 8.83 16.21 -18.17
N VAL A 265 9.86 16.94 -17.72
CA VAL A 265 10.59 16.69 -16.46
C VAL A 265 9.70 16.80 -15.22
N ASN A 266 8.58 17.51 -15.34
CA ASN A 266 7.57 17.71 -14.31
C ASN A 266 6.30 16.88 -14.55
N GLN A 267 6.30 16.00 -15.58
CA GLN A 267 5.15 15.17 -15.86
C GLN A 267 4.85 14.28 -14.66
N ARG A 268 3.60 14.32 -14.20
CA ARG A 268 3.12 13.46 -13.12
C ARG A 268 2.97 12.03 -13.64
N MET A 269 3.56 11.07 -12.93
CA MET A 269 3.26 9.66 -13.14
C MET A 269 1.93 9.32 -12.47
N GLU A 270 0.89 9.11 -13.28
CA GLU A 270 -0.41 8.62 -12.83
C GLU A 270 -0.27 7.14 -12.42
N THR A 271 -0.49 6.85 -11.14
CA THR A 271 -0.61 5.47 -10.64
C THR A 271 -1.92 5.34 -9.86
N ARG A 272 -2.47 4.12 -9.72
CA ARG A 272 -3.69 3.92 -8.90
C ARG A 272 -3.45 4.16 -7.41
N TYR A 273 -2.18 4.21 -6.99
CA TYR A 273 -1.79 4.61 -5.65
C TYR A 273 -1.76 6.14 -5.63
N VAL A 274 -2.38 6.71 -4.62
CA VAL A 274 -2.71 8.14 -4.49
C VAL A 274 -1.46 9.05 -4.46
N GLU A 275 -0.25 8.49 -4.53
CA GLU A 275 1.02 9.21 -4.56
C GLU A 275 1.40 9.63 -5.99
N PRO A 276 1.49 10.94 -6.30
CA PRO A 276 2.12 11.39 -7.53
C PRO A 276 3.62 11.07 -7.43
N ARG A 277 4.21 10.51 -8.48
CA ARG A 277 5.67 10.38 -8.57
C ARG A 277 6.16 11.22 -9.72
N TYR A 278 7.28 11.89 -9.48
CA TYR A 278 7.99 12.72 -10.44
C TYR A 278 9.39 12.15 -10.66
N ALA A 279 9.98 12.41 -11.82
CA ALA A 279 11.34 11.96 -12.13
C ALA A 279 12.34 12.40 -11.04
N LEU A 280 12.23 13.63 -10.53
CA LEU A 280 13.10 14.18 -9.50
C LEU A 280 12.98 13.42 -8.16
N LEU A 281 11.76 13.13 -7.72
CA LEU A 281 11.51 12.33 -6.51
C LEU A 281 12.11 10.94 -6.64
N LEU A 282 11.93 10.29 -7.80
CA LEU A 282 12.46 8.96 -8.04
C LEU A 282 14.00 8.92 -8.10
N ALA A 283 14.64 9.95 -8.65
CA ALA A 283 16.10 10.11 -8.60
C ALA A 283 16.58 10.27 -7.15
N ALA A 284 15.90 11.10 -6.35
CA ALA A 284 16.22 11.30 -4.94
C ALA A 284 16.08 10.01 -4.12
N MET A 285 14.97 9.27 -4.28
CA MET A 285 14.74 7.98 -3.62
C MET A 285 15.79 6.93 -3.99
N ALA A 286 16.31 6.97 -5.22
CA ALA A 286 17.37 6.09 -5.68
C ALA A 286 18.77 6.51 -5.17
N GLY A 287 18.89 7.64 -4.45
CA GLY A 287 20.17 8.21 -4.04
C GLY A 287 21.02 8.73 -5.21
N ALA A 288 20.38 9.04 -6.35
CA ALA A 288 21.03 9.44 -7.59
C ALA A 288 21.22 10.96 -7.66
N VAL A 289 22.24 11.45 -6.95
CA VAL A 289 22.51 12.88 -6.74
C VAL A 289 22.74 13.62 -8.06
N GLU A 290 23.46 13.04 -9.02
CA GLU A 290 23.82 13.72 -10.27
C GLU A 290 22.62 13.78 -11.22
N ARG A 291 21.80 12.73 -11.29
CA ARG A 291 20.52 12.79 -12.02
C ARG A 291 19.53 13.78 -11.41
N ALA A 292 19.45 13.85 -10.07
CA ALA A 292 18.60 14.83 -9.40
C ALA A 292 19.06 16.28 -9.68
N ARG A 293 20.38 16.53 -9.64
CA ARG A 293 20.96 17.82 -10.03
C ARG A 293 20.63 18.17 -11.47
N TRP A 294 20.86 17.26 -12.41
CA TRP A 294 20.57 17.47 -13.82
C TRP A 294 19.09 17.81 -14.05
N LEU A 295 18.17 17.10 -13.39
CA LEU A 295 16.73 17.39 -13.47
C LEU A 295 16.41 18.82 -13.02
N ILE A 296 16.97 19.27 -11.89
CA ILE A 296 16.76 20.63 -11.38
C ILE A 296 17.29 21.68 -12.37
N GLU A 297 18.47 21.45 -12.93
CA GLU A 297 19.07 22.33 -13.94
C GLU A 297 18.22 22.42 -15.23
N HIS A 298 17.45 21.38 -15.53
CA HIS A 298 16.56 21.31 -16.69
C HIS A 298 15.10 21.64 -16.36
N GLY A 299 14.87 22.36 -15.26
CA GLY A 299 13.56 22.92 -14.92
C GLY A 299 12.63 21.94 -14.19
N ALA A 300 13.14 20.81 -13.70
CA ALA A 300 12.39 20.02 -12.73
C ALA A 300 12.23 20.86 -11.46
N ASP A 301 11.00 21.26 -11.15
CA ASP A 301 10.78 22.07 -9.96
C ASP A 301 10.85 21.13 -8.73
N PRO A 302 11.79 21.32 -7.80
CA PRO A 302 11.85 20.56 -6.55
C PRO A 302 10.60 20.75 -5.69
N GLY A 303 9.81 21.78 -6.01
CA GLY A 303 8.48 22.01 -5.54
C GLY A 303 7.37 21.37 -6.36
N VAL A 304 7.58 20.59 -7.44
CA VAL A 304 6.48 19.92 -8.20
C VAL A 304 5.77 18.83 -7.41
N GLU A 305 6.28 18.48 -6.21
CA GLU A 305 5.43 17.90 -5.17
C GLU A 305 4.11 18.69 -4.99
N LYS A 306 4.09 20.00 -5.30
CA LYS A 306 2.94 20.93 -5.39
C LYS A 306 1.82 20.49 -6.35
N GLY A 307 2.03 19.52 -7.24
CA GLY A 307 0.96 18.87 -8.02
C GLY A 307 0.11 17.89 -7.21
N TRP A 308 0.54 17.57 -5.98
CA TRP A 308 -0.35 17.41 -4.84
C TRP A 308 -0.12 18.59 -3.93
N HIS A 309 -1.02 19.55 -4.00
CA HIS A 309 -1.25 20.58 -3.01
C HIS A 309 -0.29 20.61 -1.81
N VAL A 310 0.96 21.04 -1.97
CA VAL A 310 1.80 21.41 -0.81
C VAL A 310 1.23 22.70 -0.21
N ASP A 311 0.49 23.49 -1.00
CA ASP A 311 -0.40 24.51 -0.47
C ASP A 311 -1.68 23.95 0.18
N ASP A 312 -2.05 22.68 0.03
CA ASP A 312 -3.10 22.04 0.85
C ASP A 312 -2.59 21.02 1.86
N ASP A 313 -1.33 20.62 1.94
CA ASP A 313 -0.78 19.96 3.15
C ASP A 313 -0.04 20.98 4.02
N MET A 314 0.49 22.08 3.46
CA MET A 314 0.75 23.33 4.19
C MET A 314 -0.40 24.36 4.07
N ARG A 315 -1.56 24.09 3.45
CA ARG A 315 -2.83 24.59 4.01
C ARG A 315 -3.30 23.54 4.96
N LEU A 316 -3.78 22.34 4.67
CA LEU A 316 -4.31 21.42 5.71
C LEU A 316 -3.45 21.25 6.97
N ARG A 317 -2.11 21.31 6.98
CA ARG A 317 -1.34 21.48 8.24
C ARG A 317 -1.26 22.91 8.74
N ARG A 318 -1.22 23.93 7.89
CA ARG A 318 -1.32 25.37 8.26
C ARG A 318 -2.76 25.80 8.54
N THR A 319 -3.81 25.54 7.75
CA THR A 319 -5.23 25.47 8.13
C THR A 319 -5.57 24.45 9.23
N ALA A 320 -4.89 23.32 9.49
CA ALA A 320 -5.15 22.55 10.73
C ALA A 320 -4.48 23.19 11.95
N MET A 321 -3.22 23.62 11.84
CA MET A 321 -2.52 24.39 12.89
C MET A 321 -3.17 25.78 13.09
N ASP A 322 -3.72 26.39 12.05
CA ASP A 322 -4.48 27.65 12.05
C ASP A 322 -5.95 27.38 12.41
N SER A 323 -6.47 26.15 12.26
CA SER A 323 -7.86 25.85 12.63
C SER A 323 -8.07 25.89 14.13
N VAL A 324 -7.02 25.73 14.94
CA VAL A 324 -7.11 25.90 16.39
C VAL A 324 -6.60 27.27 16.85
N LYS A 325 -5.89 27.99 15.97
CA LYS A 325 -5.33 29.30 16.27
C LYS A 325 -6.42 30.32 16.52
N ASN A 326 -6.24 31.12 17.56
CA ASN A 326 -7.20 32.13 18.05
C ASN A 326 -8.57 31.58 18.48
N LYS A 327 -8.80 30.26 18.41
CA LYS A 327 -10.00 29.60 18.94
C LYS A 327 -9.84 29.33 20.43
N VAL A 328 -10.96 29.20 21.13
CA VAL A 328 -11.06 29.02 22.58
C VAL A 328 -11.40 27.57 22.89
N TYR A 329 -10.53 26.90 23.64
CA TYR A 329 -10.74 25.52 24.07
C TYR A 329 -10.75 25.39 25.58
N THR A 330 -11.69 24.62 26.10
CA THR A 330 -11.68 24.19 27.51
C THR A 330 -10.99 22.85 27.67
N VAL A 331 -10.07 22.70 28.63
CA VAL A 331 -9.36 21.43 28.89
C VAL A 331 -9.46 21.08 30.37
N THR A 332 -9.97 19.89 30.67
CA THR A 332 -10.04 19.37 32.06
C THR A 332 -8.99 18.28 32.29
N GLY A 333 -8.44 18.16 33.50
CA GLY A 333 -7.58 17.03 33.88
C GLY A 333 -6.15 17.22 33.39
N LEU A 334 -5.42 18.09 34.06
CA LEU A 334 -4.10 18.59 33.64
C LEU A 334 -2.93 17.80 34.22
N ALA A 335 -3.19 16.59 34.73
CA ALA A 335 -2.17 15.62 35.02
C ALA A 335 -2.07 14.62 33.86
N GLY A 336 -0.95 14.65 33.10
CA GLY A 336 -0.72 13.73 31.98
C GLY A 336 -1.33 14.20 30.65
N ILE A 337 -2.28 13.46 30.08
CA ILE A 337 -2.78 13.68 28.71
C ILE A 337 -3.37 15.07 28.54
N GLY A 338 -4.18 15.58 29.47
CA GLY A 338 -4.77 16.92 29.35
C GLY A 338 -3.73 18.04 29.35
N LEU A 339 -2.62 17.90 30.08
CA LEU A 339 -1.51 18.86 29.99
C LEU A 339 -0.84 18.82 28.63
N ALA A 340 -0.57 17.63 28.09
CA ALA A 340 -0.02 17.50 26.75
C ALA A 340 -0.94 18.13 25.70
N VAL A 341 -2.25 17.88 25.78
CA VAL A 341 -3.26 18.52 24.90
C VAL A 341 -3.20 20.04 25.02
N ALA A 342 -3.17 20.59 26.24
CA ALA A 342 -3.05 22.03 26.48
C ALA A 342 -1.75 22.60 25.85
N GLN A 343 -0.62 21.92 26.01
CA GLN A 343 0.66 22.33 25.41
C GLN A 343 0.61 22.34 23.88
N HIS A 344 -0.04 21.36 23.26
CA HIS A 344 -0.17 21.32 21.79
C HIS A 344 -1.11 22.40 21.27
N LEU A 345 -2.28 22.60 21.88
CA LEU A 345 -3.21 23.66 21.50
C LEU A 345 -2.58 25.05 21.69
N HIS A 346 -1.91 25.26 22.83
CA HIS A 346 -1.27 26.54 23.13
C HIS A 346 -0.16 26.88 22.13
N ARG A 347 0.72 25.91 21.80
CA ARG A 347 1.77 26.08 20.78
C ARG A 347 1.22 26.43 19.39
N GLN A 348 -0.02 26.05 19.10
CA GLN A 348 -0.71 26.37 17.85
C GLN A 348 -1.51 27.68 17.92
N GLY A 349 -1.39 28.43 19.03
CA GLY A 349 -2.00 29.76 19.18
C GLY A 349 -3.46 29.74 19.66
N ALA A 350 -3.93 28.64 20.23
CA ALA A 350 -5.24 28.58 20.87
C ALA A 350 -5.26 29.32 22.21
N LYS A 351 -6.42 29.88 22.55
CA LYS A 351 -6.72 30.39 23.89
C LYS A 351 -7.31 29.27 24.73
N LEU A 352 -6.88 29.16 25.99
CA LEU A 352 -7.19 28.01 26.83
C LEU A 352 -7.92 28.41 28.10
N SER A 353 -8.97 27.66 28.41
CA SER A 353 -9.59 27.63 29.74
C SER A 353 -9.29 26.27 30.37
N LEU A 354 -8.51 26.30 31.44
CA LEU A 354 -7.84 25.17 32.05
C LEU A 354 -8.50 24.86 33.39
N ALA A 355 -8.95 23.62 33.54
CA ALA A 355 -9.64 23.14 34.74
C ALA A 355 -8.98 21.89 35.32
N ASP A 356 -8.75 21.93 36.61
CA ASP A 356 -8.38 20.77 37.42
C ASP A 356 -8.94 20.97 38.83
N ILE A 357 -9.09 19.88 39.59
CA ILE A 357 -9.47 19.97 41.00
C ILE A 357 -8.26 20.36 41.86
N ASN A 358 -7.04 20.11 41.38
CA ASN A 358 -5.81 20.44 42.08
C ASN A 358 -5.22 21.79 41.63
N ALA A 359 -5.21 22.76 42.54
CA ALA A 359 -4.68 24.10 42.29
C ALA A 359 -3.17 24.11 41.95
N ASP A 360 -2.38 23.22 42.54
CA ASP A 360 -0.94 23.14 42.27
C ASP A 360 -0.66 22.63 40.85
N VAL A 361 -1.46 21.67 40.37
CA VAL A 361 -1.38 21.16 39.00
C VAL A 361 -1.75 22.26 38.00
N LEU A 362 -2.78 23.06 38.30
CA LEU A 362 -3.14 24.22 37.49
C LEU A 362 -2.02 25.26 37.43
N GLN A 363 -1.41 25.57 38.58
CA GLN A 363 -0.32 26.52 38.65
C GLN A 363 0.89 26.02 37.86
N ALA A 364 1.25 24.74 38.00
CA ALA A 364 2.33 24.12 37.24
C ALA A 364 2.05 24.10 35.73
N ALA A 365 0.80 23.83 35.32
CA ALA A 365 0.39 23.89 33.91
C ALA A 365 0.51 25.30 33.35
N PHE A 366 0.04 26.32 34.09
CA PHE A 366 0.18 27.73 33.69
C PHE A 366 1.63 28.13 33.48
N VAL A 367 2.52 27.77 34.42
CA VAL A 367 3.97 28.03 34.32
C VAL A 367 4.57 27.29 33.12
N THR A 368 4.20 26.02 32.92
CA THR A 368 4.73 25.18 31.84
C THR A 368 4.37 25.71 30.45
N LEU A 369 3.18 26.29 30.29
CA LEU A 369 2.72 26.85 29.03
C LEU A 369 3.44 28.17 28.68
N ASN A 370 4.07 28.83 29.67
CA ASN A 370 4.81 30.08 29.50
C ASN A 370 4.02 31.13 28.71
N SER A 371 2.77 31.36 29.13
CA SER A 371 1.85 32.29 28.48
C SER A 371 1.44 33.43 29.42
N ASP A 372 0.67 34.37 28.89
CA ASP A 372 0.05 35.44 29.65
C ASP A 372 -1.36 35.07 30.16
N ALA A 373 -1.83 35.83 31.14
CA ALA A 373 -3.18 35.68 31.66
C ALA A 373 -4.27 36.09 30.64
N ASP A 374 -3.91 36.71 29.51
CA ASP A 374 -4.85 37.12 28.48
C ASP A 374 -5.26 35.95 27.57
N ASN A 375 -4.35 34.98 27.38
CA ASN A 375 -4.59 33.79 26.56
C ASN A 375 -4.95 32.54 27.37
N ILE A 376 -4.71 32.53 28.69
CA ILE A 376 -5.01 31.40 29.56
C ILE A 376 -5.88 31.82 30.75
N LEU A 377 -6.99 31.11 30.96
CA LEU A 377 -7.77 31.12 32.19
C LEU A 377 -7.53 29.81 32.94
N THR A 378 -7.07 29.86 34.18
CA THR A 378 -7.05 28.69 35.07
C THR A 378 -8.19 28.79 36.07
N THR A 379 -8.86 27.67 36.38
CA THR A 379 -9.95 27.63 37.35
C THR A 379 -9.94 26.30 38.08
N VAL A 380 -10.00 26.32 39.40
CA VAL A 380 -10.20 25.11 40.20
C VAL A 380 -11.64 24.64 40.01
N VAL A 381 -11.83 23.47 39.42
CA VAL A 381 -13.14 22.93 39.06
C VAL A 381 -13.24 21.49 39.51
N ASP A 382 -14.26 21.19 40.31
CA ASP A 382 -14.73 19.83 40.48
C ASP A 382 -15.78 19.52 39.40
N ILE A 383 -15.38 18.72 38.40
CA ILE A 383 -16.28 18.34 37.31
C ILE A 383 -17.48 17.52 37.79
N SER A 384 -17.42 16.95 39.00
CA SER A 384 -18.51 16.22 39.63
C SER A 384 -19.65 17.15 40.12
N SER A 385 -19.43 18.48 40.11
CA SER A 385 -20.40 19.52 40.47
C SER A 385 -20.87 20.30 39.25
N ALA A 386 -22.15 20.13 38.88
CA ALA A 386 -22.75 20.86 37.76
C ALA A 386 -22.66 22.38 37.93
N ALA A 387 -22.76 22.89 39.16
CA ALA A 387 -22.64 24.32 39.44
C ALA A 387 -21.22 24.84 39.20
N SER A 388 -20.19 24.07 39.61
CA SER A 388 -18.78 24.42 39.37
C SER A 388 -18.47 24.44 37.88
N VAL A 389 -18.91 23.43 37.13
CA VAL A 389 -18.74 23.35 35.67
C VAL A 389 -19.44 24.50 34.96
N ASN A 390 -20.69 24.79 35.30
CA ASN A 390 -21.43 25.89 34.67
C ASN A 390 -20.74 27.23 34.92
N ALA A 391 -20.34 27.51 36.17
CA ALA A 391 -19.65 28.75 36.51
C ALA A 391 -18.31 28.90 35.77
N TRP A 392 -17.56 27.81 35.59
CA TRP A 392 -16.31 27.82 34.83
C TRP A 392 -16.53 28.08 33.33
N ILE A 393 -17.54 27.45 32.72
CA ILE A 393 -17.87 27.70 31.31
C ILE A 393 -18.40 29.13 31.11
N ASP A 394 -19.20 29.65 32.05
CA ASP A 394 -19.66 31.04 32.02
C ASP A 394 -18.48 32.02 32.12
N ALA A 395 -17.54 31.78 33.03
CA ALA A 395 -16.32 32.59 33.15
C ALA A 395 -15.44 32.51 31.89
N THR A 396 -15.40 31.34 31.24
CA THR A 396 -14.69 31.14 29.95
C THR A 396 -15.28 32.04 28.87
N VAL A 397 -16.61 31.99 28.70
CA VAL A 397 -17.32 32.82 27.71
C VAL A 397 -17.22 34.30 28.08
N GLN A 398 -17.29 34.66 29.36
CA GLN A 398 -17.12 36.05 29.80
C GLN A 398 -15.73 36.60 29.45
N LYS A 399 -14.67 35.79 29.62
CA LYS A 399 -13.29 36.21 29.35
C LYS A 399 -12.97 36.26 27.86
N PHE A 400 -13.35 35.23 27.11
CA PHE A 400 -12.91 35.07 25.71
C PHE A 400 -14.00 35.40 24.68
N GLY A 401 -15.24 35.63 25.12
CA GLY A 401 -16.39 35.99 24.29
C GLY A 401 -17.11 34.79 23.64
N HIS A 402 -16.43 33.64 23.52
CA HIS A 402 -16.95 32.45 22.84
C HIS A 402 -16.25 31.17 23.34
N LEU A 403 -16.78 30.02 22.92
CA LEU A 403 -16.18 28.70 23.09
C LEU A 403 -16.25 27.94 21.76
N ASP A 404 -15.12 27.45 21.26
CA ASP A 404 -15.04 26.70 20.00
C ASP A 404 -14.93 25.18 20.20
N GLY A 405 -14.46 24.75 21.37
CA GLY A 405 -14.30 23.32 21.60
C GLY A 405 -13.83 22.93 23.00
N ALA A 406 -13.72 21.63 23.22
CA ALA A 406 -13.36 21.10 24.53
C ALA A 406 -12.61 19.76 24.49
N ALA A 407 -11.65 19.59 25.39
CA ALA A 407 -10.98 18.33 25.68
C ALA A 407 -11.29 17.88 27.12
N ASN A 408 -12.24 16.96 27.25
CA ASN A 408 -12.65 16.40 28.54
C ASN A 408 -11.75 15.22 28.92
N MET A 409 -10.58 15.53 29.49
CA MET A 409 -9.54 14.54 29.85
C MET A 409 -9.53 14.16 31.34
N ALA A 410 -10.36 14.79 32.18
CA ALA A 410 -10.43 14.48 33.61
C ALA A 410 -11.01 13.07 33.85
N GLY A 411 -10.44 12.37 34.81
CA GLY A 411 -10.90 11.05 35.23
C GLY A 411 -10.02 10.47 36.33
N THR A 412 -10.54 9.48 37.05
CA THR A 412 -9.85 8.84 38.15
C THR A 412 -10.09 7.33 38.16
N ILE A 413 -9.23 6.63 38.90
CA ILE A 413 -9.38 5.22 39.26
C ILE A 413 -9.63 5.09 40.76
N GLY A 414 -10.39 4.05 41.10
CA GLY A 414 -10.75 3.73 42.47
C GLY A 414 -9.64 2.96 43.22
N ARG A 415 -9.82 2.79 44.52
CA ARG A 415 -8.88 2.11 45.43
C ARG A 415 -8.72 0.62 45.11
N HIS A 416 -9.73 0.00 44.50
CA HIS A 416 -9.73 -1.42 44.16
C HIS A 416 -9.42 -1.68 42.67
N HIS A 417 -8.95 -0.68 41.93
CA HIS A 417 -8.72 -0.78 40.49
C HIS A 417 -7.71 -1.88 40.12
N GLY A 418 -8.19 -2.94 39.47
CA GLY A 418 -7.37 -4.07 39.00
C GLY A 418 -7.08 -5.15 40.05
N ILE A 419 -7.60 -4.98 41.28
CA ILE A 419 -7.40 -5.95 42.38
C ILE A 419 -8.70 -6.41 43.04
N GLY A 420 -9.77 -5.59 43.02
CA GLY A 420 -11.04 -5.91 43.67
C GLY A 420 -12.05 -6.52 42.72
N ARG A 421 -12.80 -7.51 43.20
CA ARG A 421 -13.94 -8.06 42.45
C ARG A 421 -15.09 -7.08 42.53
N LEU A 422 -16.01 -7.13 41.55
CA LEU A 422 -17.21 -6.29 41.58
C LEU A 422 -18.02 -6.47 42.88
N ALA A 423 -18.06 -7.68 43.44
CA ALA A 423 -18.75 -7.97 44.69
C ALA A 423 -18.13 -7.30 45.92
N ASP A 424 -16.91 -6.80 45.81
CA ASP A 424 -16.13 -6.20 46.91
C ASP A 424 -15.97 -4.67 46.72
N ILE A 425 -16.61 -4.09 45.70
CA ILE A 425 -16.60 -2.63 45.48
C ILE A 425 -17.67 -2.01 46.36
N ASP A 426 -17.26 -1.09 47.24
CA ASP A 426 -18.19 -0.34 48.08
C ASP A 426 -18.95 0.73 47.28
N ASP A 427 -20.14 1.07 47.75
CA ASP A 427 -21.03 2.05 47.11
C ASP A 427 -20.36 3.43 46.95
N ASP A 428 -19.54 3.87 47.91
CA ASP A 428 -18.87 5.18 47.85
C ASP A 428 -17.81 5.24 46.73
N GLU A 429 -17.10 4.14 46.49
CA GLU A 429 -16.13 4.06 45.38
C GLU A 429 -16.85 4.02 44.04
N TRP A 430 -17.90 3.21 43.93
CA TRP A 430 -18.74 3.13 42.74
C TRP A 430 -19.34 4.49 42.39
N ASP A 431 -19.96 5.14 43.36
CA ASP A 431 -20.58 6.45 43.21
C ASP A 431 -19.55 7.51 42.85
N MET A 432 -18.37 7.52 43.49
CA MET A 432 -17.30 8.45 43.16
C MET A 432 -16.84 8.28 41.71
N LEU A 433 -16.62 7.03 41.27
CA LEU A 433 -16.18 6.74 39.90
C LEU A 433 -17.21 7.19 38.88
N LEU A 434 -18.50 6.86 39.07
CA LEU A 434 -19.56 7.33 38.19
C LEU A 434 -19.68 8.85 38.20
N ARG A 435 -19.65 9.46 39.39
CA ARG A 435 -19.84 10.90 39.56
C ARG A 435 -18.75 11.71 38.87
N VAL A 436 -17.49 11.26 38.95
CA VAL A 436 -16.36 11.94 38.29
C VAL A 436 -16.28 11.56 36.81
N ASN A 437 -16.13 10.28 36.49
CA ASN A 437 -15.76 9.85 35.13
C ASN A 437 -16.92 9.94 34.12
N LEU A 438 -18.16 9.73 34.57
CA LEU A 438 -19.33 9.67 33.69
C LEU A 438 -20.21 10.91 33.86
N THR A 439 -20.77 11.12 35.05
CA THR A 439 -21.67 12.24 35.33
C THR A 439 -20.95 13.57 35.18
N GLY A 440 -19.70 13.68 35.63
CA GLY A 440 -18.89 14.89 35.48
C GLY A 440 -18.58 15.21 34.01
N THR A 441 -18.21 14.19 33.22
CA THR A 441 -18.08 14.33 31.76
C THR A 441 -19.38 14.80 31.12
N MET A 442 -20.53 14.27 31.55
CA MET A 442 -21.84 14.73 31.07
C MET A 442 -22.12 16.19 31.44
N TYR A 443 -21.77 16.64 32.65
CA TYR A 443 -21.90 18.05 33.04
C TYR A 443 -21.05 18.96 32.16
N CYS A 444 -19.79 18.58 31.89
CA CYS A 444 -18.93 19.29 30.95
C CYS A 444 -19.57 19.38 29.57
N LEU A 445 -19.95 18.23 28.98
CA LEU A 445 -20.59 18.17 27.66
C LEU A 445 -21.82 19.08 27.58
N ARG A 446 -22.71 19.01 28.57
CA ARG A 446 -23.93 19.83 28.59
C ARG A 446 -23.64 21.32 28.64
N ALA A 447 -22.68 21.75 29.46
CA ALA A 447 -22.32 23.17 29.57
C ALA A 447 -21.59 23.66 28.30
N GLN A 448 -20.68 22.85 27.77
CA GLN A 448 -19.89 23.15 26.56
C GLN A 448 -20.77 23.26 25.31
N VAL A 449 -21.68 22.29 25.09
CA VAL A 449 -22.62 22.33 23.95
C VAL A 449 -23.45 23.61 23.99
N ARG A 450 -24.07 23.92 25.14
CA ARG A 450 -24.87 25.15 25.30
C ARG A 450 -24.07 26.41 25.02
N ALA A 451 -22.81 26.46 25.48
CA ALA A 451 -21.93 27.59 25.26
C ALA A 451 -21.51 27.72 23.79
N ILE A 452 -21.16 26.63 23.13
CA ILE A 452 -20.81 26.61 21.70
C ILE A 452 -22.00 27.06 20.87
N GLU A 453 -23.18 26.45 21.04
CA GLU A 453 -24.41 26.80 20.31
C GLU A 453 -24.76 28.29 20.45
N LYS A 454 -24.60 28.85 21.66
CA LYS A 454 -24.90 30.25 21.95
C LYS A 454 -23.88 31.22 21.36
N THR A 455 -22.61 30.80 21.23
CA THR A 455 -21.49 31.70 20.88
C THR A 455 -20.91 31.39 19.50
N ALA A 456 -20.02 30.41 19.39
CA ALA A 456 -19.33 30.06 18.15
C ALA A 456 -20.24 29.40 17.10
N ARG A 457 -21.37 28.81 17.53
CA ARG A 457 -22.35 28.02 16.75
C ARG A 457 -21.83 26.74 16.14
N VAL A 458 -20.53 26.64 15.87
CA VAL A 458 -19.84 25.44 15.41
C VAL A 458 -18.74 25.08 16.39
N GLY A 459 -18.43 23.80 16.55
CA GLY A 459 -17.35 23.40 17.45
C GLY A 459 -16.95 21.95 17.42
N SER A 460 -15.96 21.60 18.24
CA SER A 460 -15.48 20.22 18.38
C SER A 460 -15.18 19.86 19.82
N ILE A 461 -15.67 18.71 20.27
CA ILE A 461 -15.46 18.19 21.62
C ILE A 461 -14.84 16.79 21.55
N VAL A 462 -13.81 16.55 22.35
CA VAL A 462 -13.14 15.25 22.49
C VAL A 462 -13.17 14.79 23.94
N ASN A 463 -13.69 13.58 24.16
CA ASN A 463 -13.75 12.95 25.48
C ASN A 463 -12.67 11.88 25.66
N ALA A 464 -12.12 11.75 26.87
CA ALA A 464 -11.25 10.63 27.23
C ALA A 464 -12.06 9.41 27.68
N SER A 465 -12.16 8.40 26.81
CA SER A 465 -12.57 7.05 27.22
C SER A 465 -11.33 6.26 27.70
N SER A 466 -11.20 5.00 27.28
CA SER A 466 -10.08 4.09 27.56
C SER A 466 -10.24 2.86 26.68
N ILE A 467 -9.17 2.06 26.51
CA ILE A 467 -9.29 0.67 26.05
C ILE A 467 -10.31 -0.14 26.89
N GLN A 468 -10.44 0.17 28.19
CA GLN A 468 -11.45 -0.42 29.08
C GLN A 468 -12.88 0.14 28.84
N GLY A 469 -13.04 1.11 27.94
CA GLY A 469 -14.31 1.58 27.42
C GLY A 469 -14.78 0.83 26.16
N LEU A 470 -13.94 -0.06 25.63
CA LEU A 470 -14.20 -0.88 24.45
C LEU A 470 -14.15 -2.38 24.77
N ARG A 471 -13.35 -2.75 25.76
CA ARG A 471 -13.16 -4.13 26.21
C ARG A 471 -13.39 -4.26 27.71
N GLY A 472 -13.91 -5.42 28.12
CA GLY A 472 -14.04 -5.77 29.52
C GLY A 472 -12.72 -6.28 30.11
N PHE A 473 -12.34 -5.78 31.29
CA PHE A 473 -11.16 -6.23 32.02
C PHE A 473 -11.60 -6.77 33.40
N ALA A 474 -11.18 -7.98 33.73
CA ALA A 474 -11.45 -8.58 35.03
C ALA A 474 -10.89 -7.67 36.14
N LEU A 475 -11.65 -7.48 37.23
CA LEU A 475 -11.27 -6.62 38.37
C LEU A 475 -11.25 -5.11 38.07
N HIS A 476 -11.80 -4.67 36.93
CA HIS A 476 -11.94 -3.26 36.58
C HIS A 476 -13.38 -2.83 36.27
N ALA A 477 -14.38 -3.58 36.77
CA ALA A 477 -15.78 -3.43 36.35
C ALA A 477 -16.33 -2.00 36.51
N ALA A 478 -16.10 -1.34 37.66
CA ALA A 478 -16.59 0.02 37.92
C ALA A 478 -15.98 1.05 36.96
N TYR A 479 -14.66 1.04 36.80
CA TYR A 479 -13.98 1.95 35.85
C TYR A 479 -14.39 1.66 34.40
N SER A 480 -14.44 0.39 34.00
CA SER A 480 -14.85 -0.05 32.66
C SER A 480 -16.27 0.42 32.34
N ALA A 481 -17.21 0.29 33.30
CA ALA A 481 -18.58 0.79 33.15
C ALA A 481 -18.61 2.31 32.89
N THR A 482 -17.82 3.08 33.63
CA THR A 482 -17.75 4.54 33.42
C THR A 482 -17.23 4.90 32.02
N LYS A 483 -16.20 4.19 31.52
CA LYS A 483 -15.57 4.49 30.23
C LYS A 483 -16.40 3.99 29.03
N HIS A 484 -17.15 2.89 29.17
CA HIS A 484 -18.19 2.51 28.23
C HIS A 484 -19.33 3.55 28.19
N GLY A 485 -19.72 4.08 29.37
CA GLY A 485 -20.70 5.16 29.46
C GLY A 485 -20.27 6.41 28.68
N VAL A 486 -18.99 6.80 28.78
CA VAL A 486 -18.43 7.92 27.98
C VAL A 486 -18.51 7.65 26.48
N VAL A 487 -18.28 6.40 26.03
CA VAL A 487 -18.46 6.02 24.62
C VAL A 487 -19.92 6.18 24.20
N GLY A 488 -20.86 5.71 25.03
CA GLY A 488 -22.29 5.83 24.78
C GLY A 488 -22.75 7.30 24.68
N LEU A 489 -22.33 8.13 25.62
CA LEU A 489 -22.59 9.58 25.62
C LEU A 489 -22.03 10.25 24.35
N THR A 490 -20.77 9.97 24.01
CA THR A 490 -20.11 10.54 22.82
C THR A 490 -20.88 10.22 21.55
N LYS A 491 -21.21 8.95 21.32
CA LYS A 491 -21.91 8.51 20.11
C LYS A 491 -23.33 9.05 20.01
N SER A 492 -24.02 9.14 21.15
CA SER A 492 -25.40 9.65 21.18
C SER A 492 -25.42 11.16 20.93
N LEU A 493 -24.57 11.90 21.65
CA LEU A 493 -24.49 13.36 21.53
C LEU A 493 -24.05 13.78 20.12
N ALA A 494 -23.10 13.09 19.50
CA ALA A 494 -22.67 13.37 18.12
C ALA A 494 -23.83 13.37 17.10
N LYS A 495 -24.86 12.55 17.34
CA LYS A 495 -26.08 12.51 16.49
C LYS A 495 -27.08 13.63 16.83
N GLU A 496 -27.02 14.14 18.04
CA GLU A 496 -27.91 15.19 18.55
C GLU A 496 -27.48 16.58 18.10
N VAL A 497 -26.16 16.86 18.15
CA VAL A 497 -25.61 18.22 17.94
C VAL A 497 -24.90 18.41 16.60
N GLY A 498 -24.81 17.36 15.78
CA GLY A 498 -24.30 17.46 14.42
C GLY A 498 -25.38 18.00 13.45
N PRO A 499 -24.98 18.66 12.34
CA PRO A 499 -23.61 18.80 11.82
C PRO A 499 -22.77 19.92 12.43
N GLU A 500 -23.35 20.80 13.26
CA GLU A 500 -22.67 22.00 13.76
C GLU A 500 -21.56 21.71 14.76
N ILE A 501 -21.78 20.75 15.66
CA ILE A 501 -20.80 20.35 16.68
C ILE A 501 -20.36 18.91 16.45
N ARG A 502 -19.06 18.69 16.38
CA ARG A 502 -18.46 17.35 16.32
C ARG A 502 -18.16 16.86 17.72
N VAL A 503 -18.53 15.62 18.03
CA VAL A 503 -18.26 15.03 19.34
C VAL A 503 -17.61 13.66 19.14
N ASN A 504 -16.38 13.52 19.61
CA ASN A 504 -15.57 12.31 19.45
C ASN A 504 -14.98 11.87 20.79
N ALA A 505 -14.43 10.66 20.84
CA ALA A 505 -13.65 10.19 21.98
C ALA A 505 -12.33 9.60 21.52
N VAL A 506 -11.34 9.64 22.40
CA VAL A 506 -10.14 8.81 22.31
C VAL A 506 -10.24 7.67 23.31
N ALA A 507 -9.72 6.50 22.92
CA ALA A 507 -9.59 5.33 23.78
C ALA A 507 -8.10 4.99 23.95
N PRO A 508 -7.41 5.62 24.93
CA PRO A 508 -6.02 5.31 25.18
C PRO A 508 -5.83 3.91 25.77
N GLY A 509 -4.74 3.26 25.37
CA GLY A 509 -4.24 2.04 26.01
C GLY A 509 -3.40 2.36 27.25
N SER A 510 -2.26 1.68 27.41
CA SER A 510 -1.35 1.94 28.52
C SER A 510 -0.42 3.13 28.20
N ILE A 511 -0.65 4.27 28.87
CA ILE A 511 0.07 5.53 28.63
C ILE A 511 0.83 5.95 29.89
N GLN A 512 2.11 6.29 29.74
CA GLN A 512 2.96 6.76 30.84
C GLN A 512 2.47 8.12 31.36
N THR A 513 1.73 8.09 32.47
CA THR A 513 1.07 9.22 33.11
C THR A 513 0.97 8.98 34.62
N PRO A 514 0.69 10.01 35.44
CA PRO A 514 0.43 9.82 36.86
C PRO A 514 -0.70 8.83 37.18
N LEU A 515 -1.68 8.66 36.28
CA LEU A 515 -2.76 7.67 36.45
C LEU A 515 -2.22 6.24 36.33
N LEU A 516 -1.27 5.99 35.43
CA LEU A 516 -0.58 4.71 35.31
C LEU A 516 0.26 4.43 36.55
N ASP A 517 0.97 5.43 37.05
CA ASP A 517 1.78 5.29 38.26
C ASP A 517 0.90 5.00 39.49
N LYS A 518 -0.28 5.65 39.58
CA LYS A 518 -1.30 5.32 40.60
C LYS A 518 -1.80 3.88 40.45
N ALA A 519 -2.05 3.42 39.22
CA ALA A 519 -2.47 2.03 38.98
C ALA A 519 -1.40 1.03 39.41
N LYS A 520 -0.12 1.30 39.10
CA LYS A 520 1.03 0.50 39.58
C LYS A 520 1.12 0.49 41.12
N GLY A 521 0.85 1.63 41.77
CA GLY A 521 0.82 1.70 43.23
C GLY A 521 -0.26 0.83 43.88
N ILE A 522 -1.34 0.50 43.16
CA ILE A 522 -2.43 -0.36 43.62
C ILE A 522 -2.16 -1.83 43.28
N GLN A 523 -1.77 -2.10 42.03
CA GLN A 523 -1.67 -3.46 41.48
C GLN A 523 -0.27 -4.09 41.62
N GLY A 524 0.75 -3.29 41.91
CA GLY A 524 2.15 -3.66 41.68
C GLY A 524 2.56 -3.46 40.22
N GLU A 525 3.66 -4.09 39.81
CA GLU A 525 4.09 -4.06 38.41
C GLU A 525 2.99 -4.64 37.51
N LEU A 526 2.61 -3.87 36.50
CA LEU A 526 1.59 -4.28 35.54
C LEU A 526 2.19 -5.37 34.65
N GLY A 527 1.47 -6.48 34.51
CA GLY A 527 1.91 -7.65 33.74
C GLY A 527 2.05 -7.37 32.23
N ALA A 528 2.34 -8.44 31.48
CA ALA A 528 2.46 -8.36 30.03
C ALA A 528 1.15 -7.84 29.40
N ASN A 529 1.25 -6.71 28.73
CA ASN A 529 0.16 -6.10 27.99
C ASN A 529 0.24 -6.53 26.50
N PRO A 530 -0.89 -6.78 25.81
CA PRO A 530 -0.92 -7.17 24.41
C PRO A 530 -0.64 -5.98 23.45
N ILE A 531 0.28 -5.09 23.82
CA ILE A 531 0.67 -3.92 23.03
C ILE A 531 1.66 -4.35 21.96
N VAL A 532 1.41 -4.01 20.70
CA VAL A 532 2.28 -4.36 19.57
C VAL A 532 3.62 -3.63 19.63
N PHE A 533 3.65 -2.38 20.10
CA PHE A 533 4.86 -1.56 20.17
C PHE A 533 5.82 -1.89 21.34
N SER A 534 5.56 -2.92 22.15
CA SER A 534 6.42 -3.35 23.26
C SER A 534 6.83 -2.24 24.25
N ARG A 535 6.04 -1.17 24.37
CA ARG A 535 6.24 -0.05 25.31
C ARG A 535 4.91 0.60 25.67
N HIS A 536 4.90 1.37 26.76
CA HIS A 536 3.81 2.30 27.04
C HIS A 536 3.82 3.46 26.04
N GLY A 537 2.63 3.95 25.69
CA GLY A 537 2.48 5.19 24.94
C GLY A 537 2.83 6.41 25.79
N THR A 538 3.07 7.56 25.17
CA THR A 538 3.29 8.83 25.88
C THR A 538 2.03 9.70 25.85
N ALA A 539 1.95 10.67 26.77
CA ALA A 539 0.85 11.64 26.78
C ALA A 539 0.78 12.44 25.47
N ASP A 540 1.93 12.79 24.89
CA ASP A 540 2.03 13.46 23.58
C ASP A 540 1.40 12.67 22.44
N GLU A 541 1.59 11.34 22.40
CA GLU A 541 1.02 10.48 21.36
C GLU A 541 -0.51 10.52 21.37
N VAL A 542 -1.13 10.56 22.55
CA VAL A 542 -2.57 10.74 22.68
C VAL A 542 -2.98 12.18 22.35
N ALA A 543 -2.22 13.17 22.79
CA ALA A 543 -2.52 14.58 22.57
C ALA A 543 -2.59 14.95 21.08
N HIS A 544 -1.70 14.41 20.24
CA HIS A 544 -1.78 14.60 18.78
C HIS A 544 -3.13 14.14 18.20
N SER A 545 -3.64 13.00 18.67
CA SER A 545 -4.93 12.45 18.24
C SER A 545 -6.10 13.31 18.70
N VAL A 546 -6.04 13.82 19.94
CA VAL A 546 -7.06 14.75 20.47
C VAL A 546 -7.08 16.05 19.67
N VAL A 547 -5.92 16.65 19.41
CA VAL A 547 -5.82 17.91 18.65
C VAL A 547 -6.27 17.73 17.21
N PHE A 548 -5.94 16.61 16.57
CA PHE A 548 -6.49 16.26 15.26
C PHE A 548 -8.02 16.27 15.28
N LEU A 549 -8.64 15.59 16.25
CA LEU A 549 -10.10 15.52 16.38
C LEU A 549 -10.75 16.87 16.69
N LEU A 550 -10.05 17.77 17.40
CA LEU A 550 -10.49 19.15 17.64
C LEU A 550 -10.39 20.03 16.39
N SER A 551 -9.39 19.80 15.55
CA SER A 551 -9.09 20.61 14.35
C SER A 551 -10.04 20.37 13.18
N ASP A 552 -9.97 21.25 12.16
CA ASP A 552 -10.73 21.12 10.91
C ASP A 552 -10.22 19.95 10.04
N ALA A 553 -9.05 19.39 10.35
CA ALA A 553 -8.57 18.16 9.69
C ALA A 553 -9.49 16.96 9.96
N ALA A 554 -10.27 17.01 11.03
CA ALA A 554 -11.30 16.03 11.37
C ALA A 554 -12.72 16.51 11.02
N SER A 555 -12.87 17.44 10.07
CA SER A 555 -14.15 18.08 9.70
C SER A 555 -15.28 17.10 9.32
N TYR A 556 -14.95 15.90 8.85
CA TYR A 556 -15.92 14.85 8.55
C TYR A 556 -15.92 13.68 9.56
N THR A 557 -15.36 13.90 10.75
CA THR A 557 -15.27 12.89 11.81
C THR A 557 -16.09 13.33 13.03
N THR A 558 -17.19 12.63 13.29
CA THR A 558 -18.03 12.78 14.50
C THR A 558 -18.56 11.43 14.97
N GLY A 559 -18.78 11.27 16.27
CA GLY A 559 -19.25 10.02 16.89
C GLY A 559 -18.21 8.90 16.91
N THR A 560 -16.95 9.18 16.56
CA THR A 560 -15.90 8.16 16.56
C THR A 560 -15.33 7.93 17.95
N VAL A 561 -14.82 6.72 18.18
CA VAL A 561 -13.92 6.39 19.29
C VAL A 561 -12.59 5.98 18.67
N LEU A 562 -11.59 6.84 18.77
CA LEU A 562 -10.28 6.62 18.17
C LEU A 562 -9.36 5.89 19.16
N ASN A 563 -8.94 4.68 18.81
CA ASN A 563 -8.01 3.89 19.61
C ASN A 563 -6.60 4.50 19.52
N VAL A 564 -6.00 4.76 20.69
CA VAL A 564 -4.60 5.20 20.80
C VAL A 564 -3.91 4.30 21.82
N ASP A 565 -3.77 3.02 21.46
CA ASP A 565 -3.49 1.93 22.41
C ASP A 565 -2.26 1.10 22.05
N GLY A 566 -1.56 1.47 20.98
CA GLY A 566 -0.40 0.75 20.47
C GLY A 566 -0.71 -0.64 19.93
N GLY A 567 -1.93 -0.86 19.42
CA GLY A 567 -2.37 -2.13 18.85
C GLY A 567 -2.93 -3.12 19.87
N TRP A 568 -3.41 -2.63 21.03
CA TRP A 568 -4.01 -3.49 22.06
C TRP A 568 -5.32 -4.11 21.56
N ASP A 569 -6.16 -3.32 20.90
CA ASP A 569 -7.42 -3.73 20.26
C ASP A 569 -7.34 -3.50 18.74
N PRO A 570 -6.91 -4.52 17.97
CA PRO A 570 -6.62 -4.41 16.53
C PRO A 570 -7.87 -4.31 15.64
#